data_AF-A0A6G1TZL0-F1
#
_entry.id   AF-A0A6G1TZL0-F1
#
_cell.length_a   1.000
_cell.length_b   1.000
_cell.length_c   1.000
_cell.angle_alpha   90.00
_cell.angle_beta   90.00
_cell.angle_gamma   90.00
#
_symmetry.space_group_name_H-M   'P 1'
#
loop_
_entity.id
_entity.type
_entity.pdbx_description
1 polymer ?
#
loop_
_entity_poly.entity_id
_entity_poly.type
_entity_poly.pdbx_seq_one_letter_code
_entity_poly.pdbx_strand_id
1 'polypeptide(L)'
;MKDYSEIKELLLKFSFLGIENSKSTGAMLIGRAPHIAENAWLNRLYSPIDKIEIFKLEDGINKKIPASYVDFLTDFSNGLNILGDTLCLFGYRSNYMRTVDFSWQPYSLVSLNKYDKPRNSTEDMLFIGSYDWDGSLLYMTTDEKIHFCHTDDSTSLFVWDSLSSMLISELKRLYNIFDSHGIQIDDTQVTTPI
;
A
#
# COMPACT_ATOMS: atom_id res chain seq x y z
N MET A 1 6.16 15.83 -12.71
CA MET A 1 6.55 14.55 -12.09
C MET A 1 6.65 14.81 -10.60
N LYS A 2 5.86 14.11 -9.79
CA LYS A 2 5.95 14.23 -8.33
C LYS A 2 7.26 13.61 -7.86
N ASP A 3 7.89 14.24 -6.87
CA ASP A 3 9.14 13.74 -6.30
C ASP A 3 8.83 12.67 -5.25
N TYR A 4 9.18 11.42 -5.54
CA TYR A 4 9.06 10.27 -4.65
C TYR A 4 10.42 9.80 -4.12
N SER A 5 11.47 10.61 -4.23
CA SER A 5 12.84 10.24 -3.83
C SER A 5 12.95 9.86 -2.36
N GLU A 6 12.40 10.68 -1.45
CA GLU A 6 12.41 10.40 -0.01
C GLU A 6 11.65 9.11 0.33
N ILE A 7 10.47 8.90 -0.27
CA ILE A 7 9.68 7.67 -0.06
C ILE A 7 10.49 6.45 -0.53
N LYS A 8 11.14 6.55 -1.70
CA LYS A 8 12.00 5.48 -2.23
C LYS A 8 13.19 5.19 -1.31
N GLU A 9 13.86 6.21 -0.80
CA GLU A 9 14.98 6.06 0.13
C GLU A 9 14.53 5.34 1.42
N LEU A 10 13.39 5.76 1.98
CA LEU A 10 12.78 5.11 3.15
C LEU A 10 12.46 3.65 2.85
N LEU A 11 11.83 3.34 1.72
CA LEU A 11 11.50 1.95 1.33
C LEU A 11 12.75 1.07 1.18
N LEU A 12 13.89 1.66 0.80
CA LEU A 12 15.18 0.98 0.67
C LEU A 12 15.93 0.81 2.01
N LYS A 13 15.38 1.23 3.15
CA LYS A 13 16.01 1.10 4.48
C LYS A 13 16.52 -0.32 4.76
N PHE A 14 15.78 -1.35 4.35
CA PHE A 14 16.13 -2.76 4.58
C PHE A 14 16.86 -3.43 3.41
N SER A 15 17.34 -2.66 2.43
CA SER A 15 18.05 -3.18 1.25
C SER A 15 19.28 -4.04 1.57
N PHE A 16 19.93 -3.80 2.72
CA PHE A 16 21.08 -4.59 3.16
C PHE A 16 20.72 -6.05 3.50
N LEU A 17 19.44 -6.35 3.73
CA LEU A 17 18.91 -7.72 3.88
C LEU A 17 18.60 -8.37 2.52
N GLY A 18 18.88 -7.68 1.41
CA GLY A 18 18.73 -8.15 0.04
C GLY A 18 17.76 -7.30 -0.79
N ILE A 19 17.97 -7.33 -2.11
CA ILE A 19 17.03 -6.81 -3.11
C ILE A 19 16.90 -7.84 -4.23
N GLU A 20 15.69 -8.07 -4.71
CA GLU A 20 15.42 -8.90 -5.89
C GLU A 20 14.33 -8.27 -6.75
N ASN A 21 14.38 -8.48 -8.07
CA ASN A 21 13.29 -8.12 -8.96
C ASN A 21 12.57 -9.39 -9.43
N SER A 22 11.25 -9.45 -9.24
CA SER A 22 10.42 -10.51 -9.77
C SER A 22 10.48 -10.51 -11.30
N LYS A 23 10.92 -11.63 -11.89
CA LYS A 23 11.03 -11.78 -13.35
C LYS A 23 9.69 -11.74 -14.08
N SER A 24 8.63 -12.13 -13.39
CA SER A 24 7.27 -12.29 -13.92
C SER A 24 6.43 -11.03 -13.81
N THR A 25 6.63 -10.22 -12.76
CA THR A 25 5.79 -9.03 -12.48
C THR A 25 6.58 -7.73 -12.50
N GLY A 26 7.91 -7.79 -12.50
CA GLY A 26 8.78 -6.62 -12.36
C GLY A 26 8.72 -5.99 -10.95
N ALA A 27 8.09 -6.63 -9.96
CA ALA A 27 8.07 -6.13 -8.60
C ALA A 27 9.48 -6.13 -7.99
N MET A 28 9.87 -5.02 -7.36
CA MET A 28 11.08 -4.91 -6.56
C MET A 28 10.78 -5.37 -5.13
N LEU A 29 11.47 -6.41 -4.70
CA LEU A 29 11.36 -7.05 -3.41
C LEU A 29 12.56 -6.62 -2.56
N ILE A 30 12.32 -6.05 -1.39
CA ILE A 30 13.34 -5.37 -0.58
C ILE A 30 13.33 -5.91 0.84
N GLY A 31 14.50 -6.35 1.29
CA GLY A 31 14.77 -6.90 2.61
C GLY A 31 14.14 -8.27 2.86
N ARG A 32 14.94 -9.34 2.80
CA ARG A 32 14.44 -10.70 3.05
C ARG A 32 13.98 -10.87 4.50
N ALA A 33 12.84 -11.52 4.69
CA ALA A 33 12.19 -11.70 5.99
C ALA A 33 11.84 -13.17 6.28
N PRO A 34 12.82 -14.08 6.41
CA PRO A 34 12.57 -15.51 6.63
C PRO A 34 11.84 -15.81 7.96
N HIS A 35 11.82 -14.86 8.89
CA HIS A 35 11.06 -14.95 10.13
C HIS A 35 9.54 -14.85 9.91
N ILE A 36 9.08 -14.27 8.79
CA ILE A 36 7.66 -14.23 8.39
C ILE A 36 7.32 -15.49 7.59
N ALA A 37 8.08 -15.75 6.53
CA ALA A 37 8.03 -16.97 5.73
C ALA A 37 9.32 -17.09 4.91
N GLU A 38 9.68 -18.31 4.49
CA GLU A 38 10.94 -18.62 3.79
C GLU A 38 11.25 -17.66 2.60
N ASN A 39 10.22 -17.29 1.84
CA ASN A 39 10.33 -16.42 0.66
C ASN A 39 9.73 -15.02 0.89
N ALA A 40 9.52 -14.60 2.14
CA ALA A 40 8.94 -13.30 2.45
C ALA A 40 9.95 -12.15 2.31
N TRP A 41 9.40 -10.97 2.04
CA TRP A 41 10.13 -9.72 1.86
C TRP A 41 9.41 -8.62 2.66
N LEU A 42 10.18 -7.74 3.29
CA LEU A 42 9.66 -6.66 4.12
C LEU A 42 8.88 -5.66 3.26
N ASN A 43 9.53 -5.09 2.24
CA ASN A 43 8.93 -4.08 1.38
C ASN A 43 8.80 -4.59 -0.06
N ARG A 44 7.67 -4.30 -0.69
CA ARG A 44 7.37 -4.66 -2.08
C ARG A 44 6.89 -3.42 -2.85
N LEU A 45 7.62 -3.09 -3.91
CA LEU A 45 7.26 -2.08 -4.88
C LEU A 45 6.86 -2.78 -6.17
N TYR A 46 5.69 -2.45 -6.71
CA TYR A 46 5.19 -3.07 -7.92
C TYR A 46 5.49 -2.19 -9.12
N SER A 47 5.72 -2.81 -10.28
CA SER A 47 5.93 -2.07 -11.53
C SER A 47 4.74 -1.12 -11.77
N PRO A 48 4.99 0.15 -12.12
CA PRO A 48 3.92 1.10 -12.44
C PRO A 48 3.04 0.61 -13.59
N ILE A 49 1.79 1.05 -13.58
CA ILE A 49 0.80 0.67 -14.58
C ILE A 49 0.57 1.76 -15.61
N ASP A 50 0.04 1.38 -16.77
CA ASP A 50 -0.23 2.32 -17.86
C ASP A 50 -1.65 2.92 -17.80
N LYS A 51 -1.93 3.85 -18.72
CA LYS A 51 -3.24 4.51 -18.82
C LYS A 51 -4.39 3.56 -19.18
N ILE A 52 -4.11 2.46 -19.87
CA ILE A 52 -5.12 1.45 -20.23
C ILE A 52 -5.50 0.68 -18.97
N GLU A 53 -4.54 0.35 -18.13
CA GLU A 53 -4.76 -0.29 -16.83
C GLU A 53 -5.46 0.63 -15.84
N ILE A 54 -5.14 1.92 -15.83
CA ILE A 54 -5.91 2.93 -15.07
C ILE A 54 -7.37 2.96 -15.55
N PHE A 55 -7.61 2.96 -16.87
CA PHE A 55 -8.98 2.92 -17.40
C PHE A 55 -9.75 1.67 -16.93
N LYS A 56 -9.10 0.49 -16.95
CA LYS A 56 -9.69 -0.76 -16.44
C LYS A 56 -9.95 -0.71 -14.94
N LEU A 57 -9.07 -0.09 -14.16
CA LEU A 57 -9.27 0.13 -12.74
C LEU A 57 -10.50 1.00 -12.48
N GLU A 58 -10.60 2.14 -13.16
CA GLU A 58 -11.72 3.08 -13.01
C GLU A 58 -13.05 2.47 -13.42
N ASP A 59 -13.09 1.74 -14.54
CA ASP A 59 -14.25 0.95 -14.98
C ASP A 59 -14.59 -0.14 -13.94
N GLY A 60 -13.56 -0.83 -13.46
CA GLY A 60 -13.65 -1.84 -12.42
C GLY A 60 -14.20 -1.31 -11.10
N ILE A 61 -13.93 -0.07 -10.72
CA ILE A 61 -14.45 0.57 -9.49
C ILE A 61 -15.78 1.30 -9.77
N ASN A 62 -16.07 1.58 -11.04
CA ASN A 62 -17.12 2.50 -11.50
C ASN A 62 -16.96 3.92 -10.90
N LYS A 63 -15.71 4.41 -10.87
CA LYS A 63 -15.36 5.73 -10.32
C LYS A 63 -14.02 6.20 -10.90
N LYS A 64 -13.86 7.52 -11.03
CA LYS A 64 -12.56 8.15 -11.30
C LYS A 64 -11.64 8.10 -10.07
N ILE A 65 -10.39 7.75 -10.29
CA ILE A 65 -9.37 7.73 -9.23
C ILE A 65 -8.80 9.17 -9.07
N PRO A 66 -8.57 9.66 -7.84
CA PRO A 66 -7.91 10.95 -7.61
C PRO A 66 -6.57 11.05 -8.34
N ALA A 67 -6.28 12.23 -8.88
CA ALA A 67 -5.14 12.44 -9.77
C ALA A 67 -3.80 12.08 -9.10
N SER A 68 -3.64 12.41 -7.82
CA SER A 68 -2.46 12.02 -7.04
C SER A 68 -2.25 10.52 -6.93
N TYR A 69 -3.33 9.75 -6.83
CA TYR A 69 -3.23 8.30 -6.75
C TYR A 69 -2.96 7.70 -8.13
N VAL A 70 -3.51 8.28 -9.20
CA VAL A 70 -3.13 7.92 -10.58
C VAL A 70 -1.64 8.17 -10.79
N ASP A 71 -1.13 9.37 -10.47
CA ASP A 71 0.30 9.71 -10.59
C ASP A 71 1.17 8.70 -9.82
N PHE A 72 0.75 8.31 -8.61
CA PHE A 72 1.44 7.30 -7.82
C PHE A 72 1.48 5.94 -8.53
N LEU A 73 0.34 5.47 -9.04
CA LEU A 73 0.22 4.18 -9.72
C LEU A 73 0.98 4.13 -11.05
N THR A 74 1.09 5.25 -11.79
CA THR A 74 1.73 5.31 -13.11
C THR A 74 3.19 5.73 -13.08
N ASP A 75 3.60 6.53 -12.09
CA ASP A 75 4.96 7.11 -12.06
C ASP A 75 5.84 6.50 -10.97
N PHE A 76 5.26 5.83 -9.97
CA PHE A 76 6.00 5.33 -8.81
C PHE A 76 5.83 3.84 -8.56
N SER A 77 4.61 3.39 -8.20
CA SER A 77 4.36 2.00 -7.85
C SER A 77 2.89 1.65 -7.97
N ASN A 78 2.59 0.50 -8.56
CA ASN A 78 1.23 -0.04 -8.62
C ASN A 78 0.82 -0.64 -7.26
N GLY A 79 0.57 0.21 -6.27
CA GLY A 79 0.38 -0.20 -4.88
C GLY A 79 1.70 -0.46 -4.14
N LEU A 80 1.65 -0.80 -2.87
CA LEU A 80 2.80 -1.05 -1.99
C LEU A 80 2.43 -2.05 -0.91
N ASN A 81 3.40 -2.84 -0.47
CA ASN A 81 3.31 -3.59 0.78
C ASN A 81 4.56 -3.29 1.61
N ILE A 82 4.38 -2.83 2.84
CA ILE A 82 5.44 -2.33 3.72
C ILE A 82 5.50 -3.21 4.97
N LEU A 83 6.71 -3.58 5.39
CA LEU A 83 6.99 -4.40 6.57
C LEU A 83 6.11 -5.65 6.67
N GLY A 84 6.09 -6.47 5.63
CA GLY A 84 5.38 -7.74 5.66
C GLY A 84 3.85 -7.61 5.74
N ASP A 85 3.29 -6.57 5.10
CA ASP A 85 1.86 -6.25 5.06
C ASP A 85 1.34 -5.35 6.18
N THR A 86 2.21 -4.91 7.11
CA THR A 86 1.88 -3.94 8.16
C THR A 86 1.11 -2.72 7.64
N LEU A 87 1.57 -2.16 6.52
CA LEU A 87 0.86 -1.12 5.77
C LEU A 87 0.84 -1.51 4.29
N CYS A 88 -0.34 -1.47 3.69
CA CYS A 88 -0.52 -1.76 2.27
C CYS A 88 -1.24 -0.61 1.55
N LEU A 89 -0.77 -0.28 0.35
CA LEU A 89 -1.51 0.50 -0.64
C LEU A 89 -1.90 -0.39 -1.81
N PHE A 90 -3.17 -0.31 -2.22
CA PHE A 90 -3.80 -1.21 -3.16
C PHE A 90 -3.65 -0.67 -4.58
N GLY A 91 -3.65 -1.58 -5.56
CA GLY A 91 -3.40 -1.23 -6.95
C GLY A 91 -4.21 -2.06 -7.92
N TYR A 92 -3.81 -2.02 -9.17
CA TYR A 92 -4.33 -2.89 -10.22
C TYR A 92 -3.78 -4.30 -10.06
N ARG A 93 -4.70 -5.26 -9.94
CA ARG A 93 -4.38 -6.68 -9.93
C ARG A 93 -4.98 -7.32 -11.18
N SER A 94 -4.13 -7.70 -12.12
CA SER A 94 -4.54 -8.32 -13.39
C SER A 94 -4.67 -9.84 -13.30
N ASN A 95 -4.00 -10.47 -12.32
CA ASN A 95 -4.02 -11.92 -12.15
C ASN A 95 -4.24 -12.34 -10.68
N TYR A 96 -5.17 -13.27 -10.48
CA TYR A 96 -5.55 -13.83 -9.18
C TYR A 96 -4.98 -15.23 -8.92
N MET A 97 -4.21 -15.79 -9.86
CA MET A 97 -3.50 -17.05 -9.67
C MET A 97 -2.50 -16.94 -8.52
N ARG A 98 -2.53 -17.93 -7.62
CA ARG A 98 -1.65 -18.01 -6.45
C ARG A 98 -0.44 -18.89 -6.73
N THR A 99 0.39 -18.49 -7.69
CA THR A 99 1.71 -19.08 -7.90
C THR A 99 2.78 -18.09 -7.45
N VAL A 100 3.96 -18.57 -7.04
CA VAL A 100 5.07 -17.72 -6.58
C VAL A 100 5.43 -16.65 -7.62
N ASP A 101 5.35 -17.00 -8.91
CA ASP A 101 5.67 -16.06 -9.98
C ASP A 101 4.66 -14.93 -10.07
N PHE A 102 3.35 -15.18 -9.94
CA PHE A 102 2.32 -14.15 -10.11
C PHE A 102 1.80 -13.57 -8.80
N SER A 103 2.27 -14.04 -7.64
CA SER A 103 1.85 -13.54 -6.33
C SER A 103 2.37 -12.14 -6.02
N TRP A 104 3.45 -11.69 -6.67
CA TRP A 104 4.04 -10.36 -6.50
C TRP A 104 3.25 -9.27 -7.24
N GLN A 105 1.99 -9.10 -6.86
CA GLN A 105 1.10 -8.03 -7.31
C GLN A 105 0.43 -7.40 -6.09
N PRO A 106 -0.02 -6.14 -6.18
CA PRO A 106 -0.72 -5.49 -5.08
C PRO A 106 -2.04 -6.19 -4.75
N TYR A 107 -2.59 -5.84 -3.58
CA TYR A 107 -3.99 -6.10 -3.30
C TYR A 107 -4.90 -5.29 -4.25
N SER A 108 -6.08 -5.85 -4.54
CA SER A 108 -6.97 -5.33 -5.58
C SER A 108 -7.75 -4.12 -5.10
N LEU A 109 -7.46 -2.96 -5.69
CA LEU A 109 -8.21 -1.71 -5.44
C LEU A 109 -9.70 -1.86 -5.82
N VAL A 110 -9.99 -2.67 -6.84
CA VAL A 110 -11.36 -3.00 -7.28
C VAL A 110 -12.10 -3.77 -6.19
N SER A 111 -11.48 -4.80 -5.62
CA SER A 111 -12.12 -5.62 -4.57
C SER A 111 -12.45 -4.76 -3.35
N LEU A 112 -11.48 -3.97 -2.89
CA LEU A 112 -11.63 -3.09 -1.73
C LEU A 112 -12.82 -2.13 -1.90
N ASN A 113 -12.94 -1.49 -3.07
CA ASN A 113 -13.98 -0.47 -3.28
C ASN A 113 -15.36 -1.04 -3.69
N LYS A 114 -15.42 -2.28 -4.17
CA LYS A 114 -16.70 -2.93 -4.54
C LYS A 114 -17.31 -3.77 -3.42
N TYR A 115 -16.48 -4.45 -2.63
CA TYR A 115 -16.95 -5.51 -1.74
C TYR A 115 -16.58 -5.27 -0.28
N ASP A 116 -15.42 -4.66 -0.01
CA ASP A 116 -14.83 -4.67 1.33
C ASP A 116 -14.91 -3.32 2.07
N LYS A 117 -15.41 -2.26 1.42
CA LYS A 117 -15.52 -0.93 2.04
C LYS A 117 -16.61 -0.86 3.14
N PRO A 118 -16.42 -0.03 4.18
CA PRO A 118 -17.41 0.25 5.22
C PRO A 118 -18.79 0.64 4.65
N ARG A 119 -19.87 0.26 5.35
CA ARG A 119 -21.25 0.50 4.89
C ARG A 119 -21.63 1.98 4.87
N ASN A 120 -21.03 2.79 5.73
CA ASN A 120 -21.24 4.23 5.80
C ASN A 120 -20.36 5.03 4.83
N SER A 121 -19.62 4.36 3.94
CA SER A 121 -18.81 5.01 2.90
C SER A 121 -19.67 5.81 1.92
N THR A 122 -19.19 6.98 1.54
CA THR A 122 -19.84 7.88 0.56
C THR A 122 -19.21 7.76 -0.84
N GLU A 123 -19.84 8.37 -1.84
CA GLU A 123 -19.40 8.32 -3.25
C GLU A 123 -18.13 9.13 -3.54
N ASP A 124 -17.69 10.00 -2.64
CA ASP A 124 -16.43 10.73 -2.75
C ASP A 124 -15.22 9.97 -2.19
N MET A 125 -15.46 8.90 -1.40
CA MET A 125 -14.41 8.11 -0.77
C MET A 125 -13.86 7.04 -1.72
N LEU A 126 -12.55 7.05 -1.97
CA LEU A 126 -11.82 5.95 -2.61
C LEU A 126 -10.93 5.27 -1.55
N PHE A 127 -11.24 4.04 -1.19
CA PHE A 127 -10.39 3.26 -0.28
C PHE A 127 -9.15 2.79 -1.03
N ILE A 128 -7.97 3.05 -0.46
CA ILE A 128 -6.69 2.87 -1.13
C ILE A 128 -5.73 1.95 -0.37
N GLY A 129 -6.00 1.61 0.89
CA GLY A 129 -5.03 0.87 1.68
C GLY A 129 -5.58 0.36 3.00
N SER A 130 -4.74 -0.37 3.71
CA SER A 130 -5.07 -0.98 5.00
C SER A 130 -3.85 -1.19 5.88
N TYR A 131 -4.09 -1.34 7.18
CA TYR A 131 -3.13 -1.87 8.16
C TYR A 131 -3.53 -3.30 8.54
N ASP A 132 -2.55 -4.15 8.81
CA ASP A 132 -2.79 -5.56 9.16
C ASP A 132 -3.25 -5.77 10.61
N TRP A 133 -2.84 -4.88 11.52
CA TRP A 133 -3.05 -5.00 12.97
C TRP A 133 -4.51 -5.24 13.36
N ASP A 134 -5.41 -4.41 12.82
CA ASP A 134 -6.84 -4.46 13.09
C ASP A 134 -7.70 -4.42 11.81
N GLY A 135 -7.07 -4.45 10.63
CA GLY A 135 -7.76 -4.34 9.34
C GLY A 135 -8.29 -2.94 9.05
N SER A 136 -7.88 -1.92 9.81
CA SER A 136 -8.21 -0.51 9.56
C SER A 136 -7.80 -0.07 8.17
N LEU A 137 -8.50 0.94 7.66
CA LEU A 137 -8.45 1.31 6.25
C LEU A 137 -7.99 2.75 6.05
N LEU A 138 -7.39 2.97 4.87
CA LEU A 138 -7.07 4.28 4.34
C LEU A 138 -7.99 4.59 3.16
N TYR A 139 -8.55 5.80 3.12
CA TYR A 139 -9.28 6.30 1.96
C TYR A 139 -8.88 7.72 1.57
N MET A 140 -9.13 8.06 0.32
CA MET A 140 -8.95 9.39 -0.26
C MET A 140 -10.29 10.03 -0.58
N THR A 141 -10.35 11.34 -0.41
CA THR A 141 -11.48 12.19 -0.82
C THR A 141 -11.10 13.03 -2.04
N THR A 142 -12.06 13.76 -2.59
CA THR A 142 -11.87 14.61 -3.78
C THR A 142 -10.93 15.79 -3.56
N ASP A 143 -10.67 16.18 -2.32
CA ASP A 143 -9.66 17.17 -1.93
C ASP A 143 -8.25 16.57 -1.77
N GLU A 144 -8.07 15.29 -2.16
CA GLU A 144 -6.82 14.52 -2.15
C GLU A 144 -6.19 14.26 -0.77
N LYS A 145 -6.94 14.51 0.31
CA LYS A 145 -6.53 14.13 1.65
C LYS A 145 -6.63 12.63 1.86
N ILE A 146 -5.80 12.11 2.76
CA ILE A 146 -5.84 10.72 3.18
C ILE A 146 -6.46 10.63 4.56
N HIS A 147 -7.44 9.76 4.71
CA HIS A 147 -8.15 9.52 5.95
C HIS A 147 -7.86 8.10 6.43
N PHE A 148 -7.59 7.98 7.73
CA PHE A 148 -7.55 6.72 8.46
C PHE A 148 -8.89 6.48 9.16
N CYS A 149 -9.39 5.25 9.10
CA CYS A 149 -10.66 4.84 9.70
C CYS A 149 -10.66 3.36 10.09
N HIS A 150 -11.68 2.92 10.81
CA HIS A 150 -11.85 1.51 11.15
C HIS A 150 -12.22 0.66 9.94
N THR A 151 -12.13 -0.66 10.09
CA THR A 151 -12.43 -1.61 9.00
C THR A 151 -13.90 -1.57 8.56
N ASP A 152 -14.82 -1.26 9.48
CA ASP A 152 -16.26 -1.30 9.28
C ASP A 152 -16.97 0.05 9.43
N ASP A 153 -16.23 1.11 9.79
CA ASP A 153 -16.72 2.48 9.96
C ASP A 153 -15.76 3.48 9.30
N SER A 154 -16.25 4.16 8.26
CA SER A 154 -15.49 5.18 7.51
C SER A 154 -15.41 6.54 8.21
N THR A 155 -15.79 6.65 9.48
CA THR A 155 -15.58 7.87 10.27
C THR A 155 -14.08 8.12 10.41
N SER A 156 -13.63 9.27 9.92
CA SER A 156 -12.21 9.61 9.95
C SER A 156 -11.71 9.79 11.38
N LEU A 157 -10.65 9.06 11.72
CA LEU A 157 -9.96 9.11 13.00
C LEU A 157 -8.69 9.95 12.93
N PHE A 158 -8.02 9.95 11.78
CA PHE A 158 -6.83 10.74 11.50
C PHE A 158 -6.79 11.16 10.02
N VAL A 159 -6.16 12.30 9.72
CA VAL A 159 -6.11 12.87 8.38
C VAL A 159 -4.70 13.38 8.06
N TRP A 160 -4.22 13.05 6.87
CA TRP A 160 -3.04 13.67 6.27
C TRP A 160 -3.43 14.55 5.09
N ASP A 161 -2.67 15.63 4.88
CA ASP A 161 -2.91 16.58 3.78
C ASP A 161 -2.64 16.02 2.39
N SER A 162 -1.93 14.89 2.27
CA SER A 162 -1.59 14.30 0.97
C SER A 162 -1.12 12.84 1.09
N LEU A 163 -1.11 12.12 -0.04
CA LEU A 163 -0.52 10.77 -0.12
C LEU A 163 0.96 10.75 0.30
N SER A 164 1.75 11.74 -0.12
CA SER A 164 3.17 11.80 0.19
C SER A 164 3.42 12.05 1.68
N SER A 165 2.68 12.98 2.29
CA SER A 165 2.82 13.24 3.73
C SER A 165 2.40 12.03 4.57
N MET A 166 1.35 11.31 4.15
CA MET A 166 0.98 10.03 4.77
C MET A 166 2.12 9.01 4.69
N LEU A 167 2.59 8.66 3.49
CA LEU A 167 3.63 7.65 3.32
C LEU A 167 4.93 7.98 4.06
N ILE A 168 5.40 9.23 4.00
CA ILE A 168 6.63 9.64 4.70
C ILE A 168 6.46 9.53 6.21
N SER A 169 5.34 10.04 6.76
CA SER A 169 5.10 9.98 8.20
C SER A 169 4.98 8.55 8.70
N GLU A 170 4.27 7.68 7.97
CA GLU A 170 4.03 6.31 8.35
C GLU A 170 5.26 5.43 8.20
N LEU A 171 6.04 5.57 7.13
CA LEU A 171 7.32 4.89 7.00
C LEU A 171 8.25 5.25 8.16
N LYS A 172 8.37 6.55 8.51
CA LYS A 172 9.19 6.98 9.65
C LYS A 172 8.67 6.44 10.98
N ARG A 173 7.36 6.44 11.21
CA ARG A 173 6.74 5.94 12.44
C ARG A 173 6.95 4.43 12.60
N LEU A 174 6.54 3.65 11.60
CA LEU A 174 6.67 2.20 11.61
C LEU A 174 8.13 1.77 11.78
N TYR A 175 9.07 2.48 11.15
CA TYR A 175 10.50 2.20 11.30
C TYR A 175 11.10 2.41 12.69
N ASN A 176 10.36 2.98 13.64
CA ASN A 176 10.72 3.02 15.06
C ASN A 176 10.12 1.86 15.87
N ILE A 177 9.14 1.15 15.30
CA ILE A 177 8.45 0.00 15.92
C ILE A 177 9.14 -1.32 15.57
N PHE A 178 9.89 -1.33 14.46
CA PHE A 178 10.60 -2.50 13.95
C PHE A 178 12.11 -2.35 14.14
N ASP A 179 12.76 -3.47 14.46
CA ASP A 179 14.20 -3.54 14.63
C ASP A 179 14.95 -3.44 13.29
N SER A 180 16.28 -3.55 13.33
CA SER A 180 17.09 -3.50 12.10
C SER A 180 16.81 -4.66 11.14
N HIS A 181 16.29 -5.80 11.61
CA HIS A 181 15.98 -6.97 10.79
C HIS A 181 14.53 -6.94 10.27
N GLY A 182 13.78 -5.87 10.56
CA GLY A 182 12.38 -5.74 10.18
C GLY A 182 11.46 -6.64 11.01
N ILE A 183 11.87 -7.00 12.22
CA ILE A 183 11.05 -7.71 13.21
C ILE A 183 10.46 -6.66 14.15
N GLN A 184 9.17 -6.74 14.43
CA GLN A 184 8.52 -5.86 15.40
C GLN A 184 9.17 -6.03 16.78
N ILE A 185 9.54 -4.92 17.42
CA ILE A 185 10.28 -4.92 18.70
C ILE A 185 9.41 -5.45 19.84
N ASP A 186 8.13 -5.07 19.84
CA ASP A 186 7.08 -5.51 20.77
C ASP A 186 5.83 -5.87 19.94
N ASP A 187 5.52 -7.16 19.84
CA ASP A 187 4.40 -7.68 19.05
C ASP A 187 3.02 -7.34 19.61
N THR A 188 2.96 -6.74 20.81
CA THR A 188 1.73 -6.18 21.40
C THR A 188 1.54 -4.70 21.07
N GLN A 189 2.56 -4.04 20.51
CA GLN A 189 2.50 -2.64 20.13
C GLN A 189 1.61 -2.44 18.91
N VAL A 190 0.69 -1.48 19.00
CA VAL A 190 -0.19 -1.08 17.89
C VAL A 190 0.62 -0.51 16.73
N THR A 191 0.37 -1.00 15.51
CA THR A 191 1.04 -0.52 14.29
C THR A 191 0.18 0.44 13.47
N THR A 192 -1.02 0.80 13.93
CA THR A 192 -1.85 1.85 13.30
C THR A 192 -1.40 3.26 13.72
N PRO A 193 -1.85 4.34 13.04
CA PRO A 193 -1.37 5.72 13.26
C PRO A 193 -1.71 6.37 14.61
N ILE A 194 -2.62 5.78 15.40
CA ILE A 194 -3.19 6.37 16.63
C ILE A 194 -3.08 5.45 17.84
#